data_AF-A0A848BC43-F1
#
_entry.id   AF-A0A848BC43-F1
#
_cell.length_a   1.000
_cell.length_b   1.000
_cell.length_c   1.000
_cell.angle_alpha   90.00
_cell.angle_beta   90.00
_cell.angle_gamma   90.00
#
_symmetry.space_group_name_H-M   'P 1'
#
loop_
_entity.id
_entity.type
_entity.pdbx_description
1 polymer ?
#
loop_
_entity_poly.entity_id
_entity_poly.type
_entity_poly.pdbx_seq_one_letter_code
_entity_poly.pdbx_strand_id
1 'polypeptide(L)'
;MFPFPFRRKKRQKPSKEGVSLLASILVCYEEITKVSYEPEDATIRLTFSIEEALTKERFQEIGKLLAESIAAYLGLNGLRARVVNLEMESTPKVSFLHLVRDVATLTRDELSLVADILYDAFPQTLLLDERDPLDPNFEVEQENLLDHMLGTMRQQRLHEKLLGIREGDRVVVYNQ
;
A
#
# COMPACT_ATOMS: atom_id res chain seq x y z
N MET A 1 -29.09 29.08 -22.08
CA MET A 1 -28.39 29.40 -20.81
C MET A 1 -29.03 28.54 -19.73
N PHE A 2 -28.47 27.37 -19.45
CA PHE A 2 -28.95 26.46 -18.40
C PHE A 2 -27.89 26.38 -17.31
N PRO A 3 -28.22 26.61 -16.02
CA PRO A 3 -27.24 26.48 -14.95
C PRO A 3 -27.10 24.99 -14.61
N PHE A 4 -25.91 24.44 -14.77
CA PHE A 4 -25.54 23.17 -14.16
C PHE A 4 -25.41 23.36 -12.65
N PRO A 5 -26.08 22.57 -11.81
CA PRO A 5 -25.84 22.62 -10.38
C PRO A 5 -24.50 21.95 -10.11
N PHE A 6 -23.49 22.75 -9.71
CA PHE A 6 -22.30 22.23 -9.04
C PHE A 6 -22.74 21.56 -7.73
N ARG A 7 -22.97 20.25 -7.78
CA ARG A 7 -23.20 19.42 -6.60
C ARG A 7 -21.88 19.39 -5.83
N ARG A 8 -21.74 20.26 -4.82
CA ARG A 8 -20.69 20.11 -3.80
C ARG A 8 -20.87 18.73 -3.16
N LYS A 9 -20.00 17.77 -3.51
CA LYS A 9 -19.89 16.50 -2.78
C LYS A 9 -19.63 16.88 -1.32
N LYS A 10 -20.58 16.58 -0.42
CA LYS A 10 -20.36 16.69 1.02
C LYS A 10 -19.20 15.74 1.35
N ARG A 11 -18.07 16.28 1.85
CA ARG A 11 -17.00 15.48 2.45
C ARG A 11 -17.61 14.68 3.59
N GLN A 12 -17.86 13.38 3.38
CA GLN A 12 -18.19 12.47 4.47
C GLN A 12 -16.90 12.24 5.28
N LYS A 13 -17.05 12.14 6.60
CA LYS A 13 -15.93 11.80 7.48
C LYS A 13 -15.44 10.41 7.05
N PRO A 14 -14.14 10.23 6.81
CA PRO A 14 -13.63 8.96 6.37
C PRO A 14 -13.96 7.87 7.40
N SER A 15 -14.34 6.70 6.92
CA SER A 15 -14.55 5.50 7.73
C SER A 15 -13.34 5.27 8.63
N LYS A 16 -13.60 5.12 9.94
CA LYS A 16 -12.51 4.97 10.92
C LYS A 16 -11.68 3.74 10.60
N GLU A 17 -12.31 2.65 10.17
CA GLU A 17 -11.61 1.41 9.86
C GLU A 17 -10.66 1.57 8.66
N GLY A 18 -11.09 2.26 7.60
CA GLY A 18 -10.24 2.49 6.43
C GLY A 18 -9.07 3.42 6.72
N VAL A 19 -9.30 4.46 7.53
CA VAL A 19 -8.24 5.33 8.02
C VAL A 19 -7.22 4.54 8.84
N SER A 20 -7.69 3.72 9.77
CA SER A 20 -6.83 2.87 10.60
C SER A 20 -6.05 1.84 9.80
N LEU A 21 -6.64 1.23 8.77
CA LEU A 21 -5.92 0.32 7.87
C LEU A 21 -4.76 1.03 7.16
N LEU A 22 -5.05 2.13 6.47
CA LEU A 22 -4.03 2.83 5.69
C LEU A 22 -2.93 3.41 6.59
N ALA A 23 -3.31 3.90 7.77
CA ALA A 23 -2.35 4.40 8.76
C ALA A 23 -1.45 3.26 9.28
N SER A 24 -2.02 2.13 9.69
CA SER A 24 -1.24 0.99 10.19
C SER A 24 -0.29 0.42 9.14
N ILE A 25 -0.70 0.30 7.87
CA ILE A 25 0.20 -0.09 6.77
C ILE A 25 1.40 0.85 6.70
N LEU A 26 1.16 2.16 6.67
CA LEU A 26 2.25 3.13 6.56
C LEU A 26 3.14 3.12 7.80
N VAL A 27 2.61 2.86 9.00
CA VAL A 27 3.42 2.82 10.22
C VAL A 27 4.27 1.54 10.30
N CYS A 28 3.71 0.39 9.94
CA CYS A 28 4.40 -0.90 9.96
C CYS A 28 5.45 -1.04 8.85
N TYR A 29 5.28 -0.36 7.71
CA TYR A 29 6.16 -0.50 6.55
C TYR A 29 6.70 0.86 6.10
N GLU A 30 8.00 1.08 6.31
CA GLU A 30 8.69 2.32 5.93
C GLU A 30 8.91 2.43 4.43
N GLU A 31 9.01 1.28 3.76
CA GLU A 31 9.17 1.13 2.32
C GLU A 31 7.98 1.70 1.54
N ILE A 32 6.81 1.75 2.18
CA ILE A 32 5.56 2.22 1.57
C ILE A 32 5.43 3.72 1.78
N THR A 33 5.56 4.48 0.68
CA THR A 33 5.47 5.94 0.71
C THR A 33 4.04 6.44 0.61
N LYS A 34 3.18 5.67 -0.06
CA LYS A 34 1.78 6.01 -0.28
C LYS A 34 0.92 4.77 -0.42
N VAL A 35 -0.26 4.82 0.17
CA VAL A 35 -1.26 3.76 0.08
C VAL A 35 -2.62 4.36 -0.29
N SER A 36 -3.32 3.76 -1.25
CA SER A 36 -4.69 4.17 -1.56
C SER A 36 -5.63 2.99 -1.67
N TYR A 37 -6.86 3.17 -1.23
CA TYR A 37 -7.93 2.19 -1.35
C TYR A 37 -8.93 2.63 -2.41
N GLU A 38 -9.18 1.76 -3.39
CA GLU A 38 -10.21 1.95 -4.41
C GLU A 38 -11.44 1.10 -4.04
N PRO A 39 -12.56 1.72 -3.64
CA PRO A 39 -13.76 1.00 -3.31
C PRO A 39 -14.27 0.19 -4.50
N GLU A 40 -14.27 0.73 -5.73
CA GLU A 40 -14.90 0.09 -6.90
C GLU A 40 -14.51 -1.38 -7.05
N ASP A 41 -13.22 -1.66 -6.96
CA ASP A 41 -12.67 -3.02 -7.05
C ASP A 41 -12.31 -3.61 -5.69
N ALA A 42 -12.46 -2.90 -4.57
CA ALA A 42 -11.94 -3.31 -3.26
C ALA A 42 -10.44 -3.68 -3.33
N THR A 43 -9.67 -2.81 -3.98
CA THR A 43 -8.23 -2.96 -4.16
C THR A 43 -7.48 -1.93 -3.35
N ILE A 44 -6.27 -2.31 -2.95
CA ILE A 44 -5.30 -1.39 -2.37
C ILE A 44 -4.16 -1.22 -3.36
N ARG A 45 -3.66 0.01 -3.46
CA ARG A 45 -2.48 0.35 -4.23
C ARG A 45 -1.41 0.82 -3.26
N LEU A 46 -0.32 0.08 -3.18
CA LEU A 46 0.89 0.39 -2.42
C LEU A 46 1.88 1.04 -3.37
N THR A 47 2.53 2.11 -2.94
CA THR A 47 3.55 2.82 -3.72
C THR A 47 4.85 2.81 -2.98
N PHE A 48 5.90 2.42 -3.69
CA PHE A 48 7.29 2.39 -3.24
C PHE A 48 8.06 3.39 -4.10
N SER A 49 8.93 4.18 -3.49
CA SER A 49 9.71 5.20 -4.19
C SER A 49 11.18 4.80 -4.19
N ILE A 50 11.82 4.87 -5.34
CA ILE A 50 13.21 4.42 -5.54
C ILE A 50 13.99 5.59 -6.16
N GLU A 51 15.04 6.08 -5.51
CA GLU A 51 15.96 7.16 -5.94
C GLU A 51 16.90 6.78 -7.09
N GLU A 52 16.38 6.02 -8.04
CA GLU A 52 17.02 5.80 -9.32
C GLU A 52 15.98 5.68 -10.43
N ALA A 53 16.40 5.97 -11.66
CA ALA A 53 15.59 5.72 -12.84
C ALA A 53 15.67 4.22 -13.20
N LEU A 54 14.59 3.47 -12.92
CA LEU A 54 14.51 2.06 -13.24
C LEU A 54 14.40 1.86 -14.75
N THR A 55 15.24 0.98 -15.27
CA THR A 55 15.10 0.49 -16.64
C THR A 55 13.90 -0.44 -16.74
N LYS A 56 13.37 -0.62 -17.95
CA LYS A 56 12.25 -1.55 -18.18
C LYS A 56 12.64 -2.99 -17.83
N GLU A 57 13.89 -3.35 -18.11
CA GLU A 57 14.44 -4.68 -17.83
C GLU A 57 14.50 -4.92 -16.32
N ARG A 58 15.01 -3.95 -15.54
CA ARG A 58 15.07 -4.07 -14.08
C ARG A 58 13.68 -4.15 -13.46
N PHE A 59 12.73 -3.36 -13.97
CA PHE A 59 11.33 -3.44 -13.55
C PHE A 59 10.71 -4.81 -13.87
N GLN A 60 10.99 -5.38 -15.03
CA GLN A 60 10.48 -6.70 -15.40
C GLN A 60 11.07 -7.81 -14.51
N GLU A 61 12.36 -7.75 -14.19
CA GLU A 61 13.01 -8.71 -13.28
C GLU A 61 12.38 -8.67 -11.89
N ILE A 62 12.32 -7.48 -11.27
CA ILE A 62 11.75 -7.32 -9.93
C ILE A 62 10.25 -7.60 -9.95
N GLY A 63 9.54 -7.17 -10.98
CA GLY A 63 8.12 -7.40 -11.09
C GLY A 63 7.78 -8.88 -11.22
N LYS A 64 8.60 -9.65 -11.95
CA LYS A 64 8.48 -11.10 -12.01
C LYS A 64 8.75 -11.74 -10.65
N LEU A 65 9.82 -11.34 -9.96
CA LEU A 65 10.15 -11.84 -8.63
C LEU A 65 9.02 -11.60 -7.64
N LEU A 66 8.49 -10.38 -7.57
CA LEU A 66 7.35 -10.04 -6.70
C LEU A 66 6.12 -10.87 -7.03
N ALA A 67 5.74 -10.96 -8.31
CA ALA A 67 4.57 -11.71 -8.73
C ALA A 67 4.69 -13.22 -8.39
N GLU A 68 5.85 -13.82 -8.63
CA GLU A 68 6.11 -15.23 -8.33
C GLU A 68 6.14 -15.48 -6.81
N SER A 69 6.78 -14.61 -6.04
CA SER A 69 6.85 -14.70 -4.57
C SER A 69 5.47 -14.56 -3.92
N ILE A 70 4.66 -13.57 -4.35
CA ILE A 70 3.28 -13.40 -3.89
C ILE A 70 2.45 -14.64 -4.24
N ALA A 71 2.54 -15.13 -5.48
CA ALA A 71 1.80 -16.30 -5.91
C ALA A 71 2.18 -17.56 -5.13
N ALA A 72 3.47 -17.76 -4.87
CA ALA A 72 3.98 -18.88 -4.08
C ALA A 72 3.49 -18.80 -2.64
N TYR A 73 3.64 -17.64 -1.99
CA TYR A 73 3.17 -17.41 -0.62
C TYR A 73 1.66 -17.66 -0.49
N LEU A 74 0.84 -17.09 -1.38
CA LEU A 74 -0.60 -17.29 -1.34
C LEU A 74 -0.97 -18.76 -1.58
N GLY A 75 -0.30 -19.42 -2.53
CA GLY A 75 -0.49 -20.85 -2.81
C GLY A 75 -0.22 -21.75 -1.61
N LEU A 76 0.86 -21.47 -0.85
CA LEU A 76 1.19 -22.19 0.38
C LEU A 76 0.13 -22.00 1.47
N ASN A 77 -0.54 -20.85 1.49
CA ASN A 77 -1.61 -20.53 2.44
C ASN A 77 -3.01 -20.92 1.94
N GLY A 78 -3.13 -21.60 0.80
CA GLY A 78 -4.42 -21.97 0.21
C GLY A 78 -5.25 -20.77 -0.28
N LEU A 79 -4.61 -19.62 -0.47
CA LEU A 79 -5.22 -18.39 -0.97
C LEU A 79 -4.95 -18.23 -2.46
N ARG A 80 -5.82 -17.48 -3.13
CA ARG A 80 -5.62 -17.09 -4.53
C ARG A 80 -6.06 -15.65 -4.75
N ALA A 81 -5.11 -14.80 -5.06
CA ALA A 81 -5.37 -13.42 -5.42
C ALA A 81 -6.28 -13.32 -6.65
N ARG A 82 -7.20 -12.36 -6.61
CA ARG A 82 -7.98 -11.93 -7.78
C ARG A 82 -7.22 -10.86 -8.56
N VAL A 83 -6.51 -9.97 -7.86
CA VAL A 83 -5.78 -8.86 -8.45
C VAL A 83 -4.35 -8.85 -7.92
N VAL A 84 -3.39 -8.99 -8.82
CA VAL A 84 -1.97 -8.67 -8.58
C VAL A 84 -1.52 -7.90 -9.81
N ASN A 85 -1.34 -6.59 -9.68
CA ASN A 85 -0.85 -5.76 -10.78
C ASN A 85 0.34 -4.95 -10.32
N LEU A 86 1.35 -4.87 -11.18
CA LEU A 86 2.56 -4.09 -10.95
C LEU A 86 2.66 -3.03 -12.04
N GLU A 87 2.78 -1.79 -11.61
CA GLU A 87 2.91 -0.63 -12.49
C GLU A 87 4.16 0.16 -12.10
N MET A 88 4.77 0.83 -13.07
CA MET A 88 5.91 1.70 -12.84
C MET A 88 5.62 3.09 -13.42
N GLU A 89 5.89 4.11 -12.64
CA GLU A 89 5.99 5.49 -13.08
C GLU A 89 7.42 5.97 -12.87
N SER A 90 8.11 6.37 -13.94
CA SER A 90 9.53 6.77 -13.87
C SER A 90 9.71 8.25 -14.18
N THR A 91 10.46 8.94 -13.34
CA THR A 91 11.06 10.26 -13.62
C THR A 91 12.57 10.10 -13.83
N PRO A 92 13.31 11.12 -14.28
CA PRO A 92 14.76 11.01 -14.47
C PRO A 92 15.57 10.70 -13.20
N LYS A 93 15.01 10.90 -12.00
CA LYS A 93 15.71 10.72 -10.72
C LYS A 93 15.07 9.71 -9.79
N VAL A 94 13.76 9.52 -9.91
CA VAL A 94 12.96 8.70 -9.00
C VAL A 94 12.02 7.84 -9.82
N SER A 95 11.91 6.56 -9.44
CA SER A 95 10.90 5.65 -9.95
C SER A 95 9.91 5.28 -8.86
N PHE A 96 8.65 5.22 -9.21
CA PHE A 96 7.57 4.77 -8.36
C PHE A 96 7.10 3.41 -8.84
N LEU A 97 7.19 2.42 -7.95
CA LEU A 97 6.63 1.10 -8.17
C LEU A 97 5.29 1.03 -7.47
N HIS A 98 4.24 0.67 -8.19
CA HIS A 98 2.90 0.50 -7.65
C HIS A 98 2.51 -0.97 -7.67
N LEU A 99 2.20 -1.52 -6.50
CA LEU A 99 1.58 -2.83 -6.36
C LEU A 99 0.09 -2.66 -6.07
N VAL A 100 -0.76 -3.19 -6.94
CA VAL A 100 -2.21 -3.22 -6.76
C VAL A 100 -2.64 -4.63 -6.38
N ARG A 101 -3.31 -4.76 -5.22
CA ARG A 101 -3.78 -6.03 -4.65
C ARG A 101 -5.24 -5.96 -4.27
N ASP A 102 -5.96 -7.08 -4.38
CA ASP A 102 -7.28 -7.19 -3.76
C ASP A 102 -7.14 -7.33 -2.24
N VAL A 103 -7.96 -6.60 -1.49
CA VAL A 103 -7.92 -6.63 -0.01
C VAL A 103 -8.43 -7.98 0.55
N ALA A 104 -9.23 -8.70 -0.24
CA ALA A 104 -9.82 -9.98 0.17
C ALA A 104 -8.76 -11.05 0.51
N THR A 105 -7.61 -11.01 -0.15
CA THR A 105 -6.53 -12.00 0.03
C THR A 105 -5.23 -11.43 0.56
N LEU A 106 -5.10 -10.10 0.66
CA LEU A 106 -3.92 -9.44 1.19
C LEU A 106 -3.72 -9.76 2.68
N THR A 107 -2.53 -10.22 3.06
CA THR A 107 -2.12 -10.50 4.46
C THR A 107 -0.95 -9.61 4.87
N ARG A 108 -0.74 -9.45 6.18
CA ARG A 108 0.46 -8.77 6.72
C ARG A 108 1.75 -9.44 6.27
N ASP A 109 1.86 -10.77 6.37
CA ASP A 109 3.06 -11.49 5.91
C ASP A 109 3.32 -11.33 4.39
N GLU A 110 2.29 -11.02 3.59
CA GLU A 110 2.48 -10.71 2.17
C GLU A 110 3.10 -9.32 2.00
N LEU A 111 2.65 -8.34 2.80
CA LEU A 111 3.24 -6.99 2.83
C LEU A 111 4.70 -7.05 3.28
N SER A 112 5.02 -7.82 4.32
CA SER A 112 6.39 -8.03 4.78
C SER A 112 7.26 -8.67 3.71
N LEU A 113 6.77 -9.73 3.04
CA LEU A 113 7.48 -10.35 1.92
C LEU A 113 7.79 -9.35 0.79
N VAL A 114 6.83 -8.49 0.43
CA VAL A 114 7.02 -7.47 -0.61
C VAL A 114 8.04 -6.42 -0.16
N ALA A 115 7.94 -5.96 1.09
CA ALA A 115 8.87 -5.00 1.67
C ALA A 115 10.31 -5.55 1.67
N ASP A 116 10.51 -6.77 2.16
CA ASP A 116 11.81 -7.44 2.22
C ASP A 116 12.43 -7.60 0.83
N ILE A 117 11.64 -8.06 -0.16
CA ILE A 117 12.12 -8.21 -1.55
C ILE A 117 12.59 -6.87 -2.12
N LEU A 118 11.85 -5.78 -1.85
CA LEU A 118 12.19 -4.46 -2.36
C LEU A 118 13.39 -3.87 -1.63
N TYR A 119 13.48 -4.05 -0.32
CA TYR A 119 14.62 -3.63 0.49
C TYR A 119 15.91 -4.31 -0.01
N ASP A 120 15.87 -5.62 -0.21
CA ASP A 120 17.01 -6.39 -0.73
C ASP A 120 17.37 -6.03 -2.19
N ALA A 121 16.36 -5.71 -3.01
CA ALA A 121 16.57 -5.34 -4.40
C ALA A 121 17.17 -3.92 -4.57
N PHE A 122 16.92 -3.03 -3.60
CA PHE A 122 17.23 -1.60 -3.65
C PHE A 122 17.78 -1.05 -2.31
N PRO A 123 18.83 -1.65 -1.72
CA PRO A 123 19.24 -1.41 -0.32
C PRO A 123 19.76 0.00 -0.02
N GLN A 124 20.01 0.83 -1.04
CA GLN A 124 20.52 2.20 -0.91
C GLN A 124 19.69 3.21 -1.71
N THR A 125 18.75 2.74 -2.52
CA THR A 125 17.94 3.57 -3.40
C THR A 125 16.46 3.51 -3.05
N LEU A 126 16.00 2.50 -2.31
CA LEU A 126 14.66 2.51 -1.74
C LEU A 126 14.54 3.67 -0.75
N LEU A 127 13.56 4.54 -0.97
CA LEU A 127 13.29 5.63 -0.05
C LEU A 127 12.63 5.10 1.20
N LEU A 128 13.37 5.23 2.30
CA LEU A 128 12.92 5.00 3.66
C LEU A 128 12.94 6.33 4.39
N ASP A 129 11.99 6.54 5.30
CA ASP A 129 12.05 7.72 6.14
C ASP A 129 13.10 7.55 7.23
N GLU A 130 13.87 8.61 7.48
CA GLU A 130 14.70 8.71 8.67
C GLU A 130 13.78 8.93 9.88
N ARG A 131 13.32 7.84 10.50
CA ARG A 131 12.64 7.87 11.80
C ARG A 131 13.43 7.12 12.86
N ASP A 132 13.26 7.53 14.10
CA ASP A 132 13.73 6.72 15.23
C ASP A 132 13.00 5.37 15.22
N PRO A 133 13.68 4.27 15.59
CA PRO A 133 13.03 2.98 15.77
C PRO A 133 11.80 3.12 16.65
N LEU A 134 10.70 2.48 16.24
CA LEU A 134 9.48 2.46 17.04
C LEU A 134 9.74 1.79 18.39
N ASP A 135 8.99 2.22 19.42
CA ASP A 135 8.95 1.44 20.66
C ASP A 135 8.45 0.02 20.34
N PRO A 136 9.12 -1.05 20.81
CA PRO A 136 8.74 -2.42 20.45
C PRO A 136 7.30 -2.79 20.84
N ASN A 137 6.76 -2.24 21.93
CA ASN A 137 5.37 -2.50 22.30
C ASN A 137 4.42 -1.79 21.32
N PHE A 138 4.75 -0.55 20.96
CA PHE A 138 3.98 0.20 19.96
C PHE A 138 4.00 -0.49 18.59
N GLU A 139 5.15 -1.01 18.17
CA GLU A 139 5.27 -1.78 16.92
C GLU A 139 4.33 -3.00 16.93
N VAL A 140 4.39 -3.82 17.97
CA VAL A 140 3.50 -4.98 18.14
C VAL A 140 2.03 -4.57 18.17
N GLU A 141 1.69 -3.46 18.82
CA GLU A 141 0.31 -2.92 18.81
C GLU A 141 -0.15 -2.54 17.39
N GLN A 142 0.71 -1.92 16.59
CA GLN A 142 0.39 -1.55 15.20
C GLN A 142 0.27 -2.77 14.29
N GLU A 143 1.11 -3.80 14.47
CA GLU A 143 0.98 -5.05 13.73
C GLU A 143 -0.35 -5.76 14.03
N ASN A 144 -0.73 -5.85 15.30
CA ASN A 144 -2.01 -6.43 15.71
C ASN A 144 -3.20 -5.62 15.17
N LEU A 145 -3.08 -4.29 15.16
CA LEU A 145 -4.08 -3.41 14.57
C LEU A 145 -4.22 -3.66 13.06
N LEU A 146 -3.10 -3.78 12.35
CA LEU A 146 -3.08 -4.06 10.91
C LEU A 146 -3.77 -5.40 10.60
N ASP A 147 -3.43 -6.46 11.32
CA ASP A 147 -4.05 -7.79 11.14
C ASP A 147 -5.56 -7.73 11.39
N HIS A 148 -5.99 -7.04 12.45
CA HIS A 148 -7.40 -6.84 12.74
C HIS A 148 -8.12 -6.04 11.63
N MET A 149 -7.49 -4.98 11.11
CA MET A 149 -8.06 -4.16 10.04
C MET A 149 -8.15 -4.91 8.72
N LEU A 150 -7.10 -5.66 8.32
CA LEU A 150 -7.15 -6.54 7.15
C LEU A 150 -8.28 -7.57 7.28
N GLY A 151 -8.42 -8.21 8.44
CA GLY A 151 -9.52 -9.13 8.72
C GLY A 151 -10.91 -8.49 8.60
N THR A 152 -11.06 -7.26 9.11
CA THR A 152 -12.31 -6.49 9.04
C THR A 152 -12.67 -6.15 7.59
N MET A 153 -11.70 -5.70 6.79
CA MET A 153 -11.93 -5.29 5.41
C MET A 153 -12.26 -6.43 4.45
N ARG A 154 -11.85 -7.66 4.80
CA ARG A 154 -12.27 -8.88 4.08
C ARG A 154 -13.76 -9.14 4.24
N GLN A 155 -14.33 -8.80 5.40
CA GLN A 155 -15.75 -9.00 5.70
C GLN A 155 -16.61 -7.81 5.24
N GLN A 156 -16.05 -6.60 5.35
CA GLN A 156 -16.74 -5.36 5.06
C GLN A 156 -15.94 -4.52 4.06
N ARG A 157 -16.50 -4.37 2.87
CA ARG A 157 -15.97 -3.45 1.86
C ARG A 157 -16.24 -2.00 2.28
N LEU A 158 -15.25 -1.13 2.12
CA LEU A 158 -15.43 0.30 2.29
C LEU A 158 -16.10 0.91 1.07
N HIS A 159 -16.86 1.98 1.30
CA HIS A 159 -17.56 2.71 0.24
C HIS A 159 -16.82 3.99 -0.21
N GLU A 160 -15.78 4.37 0.52
CA GLU A 160 -15.05 5.61 0.29
C GLU A 160 -13.68 5.32 -0.32
N LYS A 161 -13.24 6.23 -1.20
CA LYS A 161 -11.89 6.21 -1.75
C LYS A 161 -10.96 6.88 -0.77
N LEU A 162 -9.92 6.16 -0.33
CA LEU A 162 -9.00 6.67 0.69
C LEU A 162 -7.59 6.76 0.14
N LEU A 163 -6.86 7.73 0.66
CA LEU A 163 -5.47 7.97 0.33
C LEU A 163 -4.70 8.30 1.60
N GLY A 164 -3.73 7.45 1.93
CA GLY A 164 -2.73 7.65 2.97
C GLY A 164 -1.41 8.03 2.33
N ILE A 165 -0.79 9.09 2.83
CA ILE A 165 0.52 9.55 2.42
C ILE A 165 1.37 9.75 3.67
N ARG A 166 2.65 9.42 3.51
CA ARG A 166 3.71 9.70 4.46
C ARG A 166 4.29 11.09 4.17
N GLU A 167 4.26 11.98 5.16
CA GLU A 167 4.81 13.34 5.12
C GLU A 167 5.83 13.50 6.25
N GLY A 168 7.07 13.09 5.99
CA GLY A 168 8.13 13.03 7.01
C GLY A 168 7.76 12.06 8.13
N ASP A 169 7.83 12.51 9.39
CA ASP A 169 7.53 11.70 10.57
C ASP A 169 6.03 11.36 10.75
N ARG A 170 5.15 11.82 9.85
CA ARG A 170 3.69 11.74 10.01
C ARG A 170 3.02 11.00 8.88
N VAL A 171 1.94 10.32 9.24
CA VAL A 171 1.00 9.71 8.30
C VAL A 171 -0.28 10.53 8.25
N VAL A 172 -0.70 10.91 7.04
CA VAL A 172 -1.94 11.66 6.80
C VAL A 172 -2.84 10.84 5.90
N VAL A 173 -4.09 10.62 6.34
CA VAL A 173 -5.11 9.89 5.55
C VAL A 173 -6.29 10.80 5.26
N TYR A 174 -6.73 10.83 4.01
CA TYR A 174 -7.88 11.60 3.57
C TYR A 174 -8.77 10.84 2.59
N ASN A 175 -10.03 11.27 2.51
CA ASN A 175 -11.02 10.80 1.53
C ASN A 175 -10.90 11.61 0.22
N GLN A 176 -11.02 10.95 -0.93
CA GLN A 176 -10.92 11.54 -2.27
C GLN A 176 -12.28 11.80 -2.93
#